data_AF-A0A534SX04-F1
#
_entry.id   AF-A0A534SX04-F1
#
_cell.length_a   1.000
_cell.length_b   1.000
_cell.length_c   1.000
_cell.angle_alpha   90.00
_cell.angle_beta   90.00
_cell.angle_gamma   90.00
#
_symmetry.space_group_name_H-M   'P 1'
#
loop_
_entity.id
_entity.type
_entity.pdbx_description
1 polymer ?
#
loop_
_entity_poly.entity_id
_entity_poly.type
_entity_poly.pdbx_seq_one_letter_code
_entity_poly.pdbx_strand_id
1 'polypeptide(L)'
;MASIKSLWTSMGSRRALLSVILFLATALPRAIFAAAAPITVRVGYPQPSGAQLPLWLMSEAKLDKKYGFDLQNIYISGGARLTQTLVAGDIDMATTGGAVINAVLS
;
A
#
# COMPACT_ATOMS: atom_id res chain seq x y z
N MET A 1 -62.78 15.46 -3.27
CA MET A 1 -62.32 14.83 -4.53
C MET A 1 -60.85 15.16 -4.75
N ALA A 2 -59.92 14.27 -4.38
CA ALA A 2 -58.50 14.47 -4.67
C ALA A 2 -58.26 14.22 -6.18
N SER A 3 -57.67 15.20 -6.87
CA SER A 3 -57.49 15.19 -8.32
C SER A 3 -56.48 14.12 -8.75
N ILE A 4 -56.91 13.21 -9.63
CA ILE A 4 -56.13 12.10 -10.23
C ILE A 4 -54.81 12.57 -10.86
N LYS A 5 -54.75 13.83 -11.34
CA LYS A 5 -53.52 14.44 -11.88
C LYS A 5 -52.41 14.62 -10.84
N SER A 6 -52.75 14.83 -9.56
CA SER A 6 -51.77 14.97 -8.46
C SER A 6 -51.15 13.65 -8.03
N LEU A 7 -51.89 12.54 -8.20
CA LEU A 7 -51.40 11.20 -7.91
C LEU A 7 -50.30 10.77 -8.88
N TRP A 8 -50.45 11.10 -10.18
CA TRP A 8 -49.49 10.72 -11.23
C TRP A 8 -48.14 11.46 -11.10
N THR A 9 -48.14 12.75 -10.77
CA THR A 9 -46.92 13.54 -10.51
C THR A 9 -46.21 13.12 -9.22
N SER A 10 -46.95 12.67 -8.19
CA SER A 10 -46.35 12.13 -6.96
C SER A 10 -45.65 10.77 -7.18
N MET A 11 -46.15 9.98 -8.14
CA MET A 11 -45.63 8.64 -8.42
C MET A 11 -44.32 8.68 -9.22
N GLY A 12 -44.19 9.63 -10.16
CA GLY A 12 -42.95 9.87 -10.91
C GLY A 12 -41.81 10.43 -10.04
N SER A 13 -42.13 11.36 -9.13
CA SER A 13 -41.18 11.95 -8.19
C SER A 13 -40.69 10.95 -7.14
N ARG A 14 -41.56 10.07 -6.63
CA ARG A 14 -41.17 8.96 -5.73
C ARG A 14 -40.23 7.96 -6.40
N ARG A 15 -40.47 7.61 -7.67
CA ARG A 15 -39.58 6.71 -8.42
C ARG A 15 -38.22 7.34 -8.66
N ALA A 16 -38.18 8.62 -9.05
CA ALA A 16 -36.93 9.36 -9.22
C ALA A 16 -36.11 9.45 -7.92
N LEU A 17 -36.78 9.72 -6.78
CA LEU A 17 -36.13 9.73 -5.46
C LEU A 17 -35.55 8.37 -5.08
N LEU A 18 -36.29 7.28 -5.33
CA LEU A 18 -35.80 5.91 -5.07
C LEU A 18 -34.59 5.56 -5.95
N SER A 19 -34.58 5.99 -7.22
CA SER A 19 -33.44 5.79 -8.12
C SER A 19 -32.20 6.54 -7.62
N VAL A 20 -32.36 7.78 -7.16
CA VAL A 20 -31.26 8.58 -6.60
C VAL A 20 -30.73 7.95 -5.30
N ILE A 21 -31.62 7.50 -4.41
CA ILE A 21 -31.22 6.82 -3.16
C ILE A 21 -30.49 5.51 -3.47
N LEU A 22 -30.97 4.72 -4.43
CA LEU A 22 -30.31 3.46 -4.83
C LEU A 22 -28.93 3.71 -5.47
N PHE A 23 -28.81 4.78 -6.26
CA PHE A 23 -27.54 5.18 -6.84
C PHE A 23 -26.55 5.67 -5.77
N LEU A 24 -27.00 6.49 -4.82
CA LEU A 24 -26.16 6.91 -3.68
C LEU A 24 -25.77 5.72 -2.80
N ALA A 25 -26.70 4.81 -2.51
CA ALA A 25 -26.45 3.64 -1.67
C ALA A 25 -25.41 2.67 -2.27
N THR A 26 -25.25 2.65 -3.60
CA THR A 26 -24.27 1.81 -4.29
C THR A 26 -22.95 2.52 -4.60
N ALA A 27 -22.97 3.84 -4.81
CA ALA A 27 -21.78 4.63 -5.12
C ALA A 27 -21.00 5.08 -3.87
N LEU A 28 -21.68 5.45 -2.78
CA LEU A 28 -21.06 5.95 -1.55
C LEU A 28 -20.15 4.94 -0.84
N PRO A 29 -20.49 3.63 -0.73
CA PRO A 29 -19.63 2.67 -0.06
C PRO A 29 -18.27 2.55 -0.73
N ARG A 30 -18.20 2.64 -2.07
CA ARG A 30 -16.94 2.56 -2.81
C ARG A 30 -15.99 3.72 -2.50
N ALA A 31 -16.52 4.91 -2.31
CA ALA A 31 -15.72 6.09 -1.98
C ALA A 31 -15.26 6.08 -0.52
N ILE A 32 -16.07 5.55 0.39
CA ILE A 32 -15.76 5.47 1.83
C ILE A 32 -14.79 4.32 2.14
N PHE A 33 -14.90 3.19 1.42
CA PHE A 33 -14.04 2.01 1.59
C PHE A 33 -12.91 1.92 0.57
N ALA A 34 -12.54 3.02 -0.07
CA ALA A 34 -11.34 3.04 -0.90
C ALA A 34 -10.11 2.75 -0.01
N ALA A 35 -9.45 1.61 -0.25
CA ALA A 35 -8.24 1.25 0.48
C ALA A 35 -7.17 2.31 0.22
N ALA A 36 -6.55 2.82 1.29
CA ALA A 36 -5.40 3.71 1.16
C ALA A 36 -4.30 3.03 0.33
N ALA A 37 -3.60 3.81 -0.48
CA ALA A 37 -2.44 3.29 -1.20
C ALA A 37 -1.44 2.70 -0.18
N PRO A 38 -0.87 1.51 -0.45
CA PRO A 38 0.10 0.91 0.45
C PRO A 38 1.26 1.87 0.70
N ILE A 39 1.69 1.97 1.96
CA ILE A 39 2.92 2.68 2.29
C ILE A 39 4.11 1.91 1.73
N THR A 40 5.11 2.60 1.18
CA THR A 40 6.36 1.97 0.78
C THR A 40 7.32 1.94 1.97
N VAL A 41 7.91 0.77 2.24
CA VAL A 41 8.93 0.58 3.27
C VAL A 41 10.25 0.27 2.59
N ARG A 42 11.21 1.19 2.70
CA ARG A 42 12.55 1.11 2.12
C ARG A 42 13.48 0.41 3.09
N VAL A 43 13.96 -0.77 2.72
CA VAL A 43 14.86 -1.57 3.55
C VAL A 43 16.24 -1.67 2.89
N GLY A 44 17.23 -1.08 3.53
CA GLY A 44 18.62 -1.10 3.08
C GLY A 44 19.36 -2.37 3.53
N TYR A 45 20.18 -2.95 2.66
CA TYR A 45 21.05 -4.09 2.98
C TYR A 45 22.51 -3.87 2.52
N PRO A 46 23.51 -4.28 3.32
CA PRO A 46 24.91 -3.86 3.13
C PRO A 46 25.71 -4.70 2.13
N GLN A 47 25.28 -5.93 1.88
CA GLN A 47 25.98 -6.94 1.09
C GLN A 47 25.00 -8.04 0.66
N PRO A 48 25.09 -8.57 -0.57
CA PRO A 48 24.32 -9.74 -0.97
C PRO A 48 24.82 -10.97 -0.21
N SER A 49 23.95 -11.60 0.57
CA SER A 49 24.27 -12.85 1.27
C SER A 49 23.00 -13.65 1.59
N GLY A 50 23.18 -14.93 1.91
CA GLY A 50 22.06 -15.79 2.33
C GLY A 50 21.32 -15.25 3.57
N ALA A 51 21.99 -14.47 4.43
CA ALA A 51 21.36 -13.85 5.59
C ALA A 51 20.29 -12.81 5.22
N GLN A 52 20.34 -12.27 4.00
CA GLN A 52 19.42 -11.25 3.52
C GLN A 52 18.18 -11.87 2.82
N LEU A 53 18.16 -13.19 2.58
CA LEU A 53 17.06 -13.90 1.90
C LEU A 53 15.64 -13.57 2.42
N PRO A 54 15.41 -13.39 3.74
CA PRO A 54 14.08 -13.06 4.23
C PRO A 54 13.48 -11.79 3.59
N LEU A 55 14.30 -10.82 3.17
CA LEU A 55 13.84 -9.60 2.49
C LEU A 55 13.18 -9.89 1.14
N TRP A 56 13.72 -10.84 0.36
CA TRP A 56 13.10 -11.24 -0.92
C TRP A 56 11.91 -12.16 -0.69
N LEU A 57 12.02 -13.07 0.28
CA LEU A 57 10.94 -13.98 0.62
C LEU A 57 9.66 -13.23 1.02
N MET A 58 9.79 -12.10 1.73
CA MET A 58 8.65 -11.25 2.10
C MET A 58 7.83 -10.80 0.88
N SER A 59 8.49 -10.32 -0.18
CA SER A 59 7.83 -9.91 -1.41
C SER A 59 7.33 -11.09 -2.23
N GLU A 60 8.11 -12.16 -2.35
CA GLU A 60 7.73 -13.37 -3.12
C GLU A 60 6.51 -14.07 -2.53
N ALA A 61 6.44 -14.16 -1.20
CA ALA A 61 5.30 -14.71 -0.47
C ALA A 61 4.13 -13.72 -0.34
N LYS A 62 4.24 -12.53 -0.92
CA LYS A 62 3.23 -11.44 -0.85
C LYS A 62 2.86 -11.05 0.59
N LEU A 63 3.81 -11.19 1.51
CA LEU A 63 3.60 -10.86 2.92
C LEU A 63 3.53 -9.35 3.13
N ASP A 64 4.33 -8.58 2.40
CA ASP A 64 4.23 -7.11 2.34
C ASP A 64 2.80 -6.67 2.01
N LYS A 65 2.22 -7.22 0.94
CA LYS A 65 0.83 -6.94 0.52
C LYS A 65 -0.18 -7.38 1.55
N LYS A 66 0.02 -8.56 2.16
CA LYS A 66 -0.86 -9.08 3.23
C LYS A 66 -0.90 -8.14 4.43
N TYR A 67 0.22 -7.51 4.77
CA TYR A 67 0.33 -6.57 5.87
C TYR A 67 0.09 -5.10 5.45
N GLY A 68 -0.27 -4.84 4.19
CA GLY A 68 -0.71 -3.52 3.72
C GLY A 68 0.40 -2.54 3.38
N PHE A 69 1.61 -3.01 3.07
CA PHE A 69 2.72 -2.18 2.64
C PHE A 69 3.46 -2.76 1.43
N ASP A 70 4.30 -1.93 0.81
CA ASP A 70 5.13 -2.30 -0.33
C ASP A 70 6.58 -2.33 0.13
N LEU A 71 7.21 -3.51 0.09
CA LEU A 71 8.60 -3.64 0.49
C LEU A 71 9.53 -3.25 -0.67
N GLN A 72 10.46 -2.34 -0.43
CA GLN A 72 11.51 -1.96 -1.37
C GLN A 72 12.89 -2.28 -0.80
N ASN A 73 13.56 -3.29 -1.38
CA ASN A 73 14.90 -3.68 -0.98
C ASN A 73 15.94 -2.82 -1.72
N ILE A 74 16.84 -2.16 -0.98
CA ILE A 74 17.83 -1.22 -1.54
C ILE A 74 19.23 -1.68 -1.15
N TYR A 75 20.06 -1.99 -2.15
CA TYR A 75 21.46 -2.30 -1.91
C TYR A 75 22.24 -1.04 -1.58
N ILE A 76 22.88 -0.99 -0.41
CA ILE A 76 23.73 0.11 0.01
C ILE A 76 25.06 -0.48 0.48
N SER A 77 26.09 -0.39 -0.34
CA SER A 77 27.37 -1.05 -0.05
C SER A 77 28.01 -0.55 1.25
N GLY A 78 28.27 -1.50 2.16
CA GLY A 78 29.00 -1.26 3.41
C GLY A 78 28.15 -0.71 4.55
N GLY A 79 28.43 -1.17 5.77
CA GLY A 79 27.66 -0.84 6.97
C GLY A 79 27.66 0.65 7.32
N ALA A 80 28.80 1.33 7.20
CA ALA A 80 28.89 2.77 7.53
C ALA A 80 27.98 3.62 6.63
N ARG A 81 27.99 3.36 5.32
CA ARG A 81 27.10 4.04 4.37
C ARG A 81 25.64 3.71 4.65
N LEU A 82 25.32 2.44 4.90
CA LEU A 82 23.97 2.01 5.26
C LEU A 82 23.45 2.75 6.50
N THR A 83 24.27 2.86 7.55
CA THR A 83 23.91 3.61 8.77
C THR A 83 23.71 5.10 8.47
N GLN A 84 24.59 5.72 7.66
CA GLN A 84 24.43 7.11 7.26
C GLN A 84 23.12 7.34 6.48
N THR A 85 22.78 6.44 5.55
CA THR A 85 21.53 6.50 4.78
C THR A 85 20.30 6.33 5.68
N LEU A 86 20.35 5.45 6.69
CA LEU A 86 19.28 5.32 7.68
C LEU A 86 19.11 6.60 8.50
N VAL A 87 20.21 7.17 9.01
CA VAL A 87 20.20 8.41 9.81
C VAL A 87 19.69 9.60 8.99
N ALA A 88 20.00 9.64 7.68
CA ALA A 88 19.50 10.66 6.77
C ALA A 88 18.00 10.56 6.47
N GLY A 89 17.35 9.42 6.76
CA GLY A 89 15.94 9.16 6.44
C GLY A 89 15.68 8.72 4.99
N ASP A 90 16.75 8.41 4.26
CA ASP A 90 16.68 7.93 2.87
C ASP A 90 16.16 6.47 2.78
N ILE A 91 16.27 5.72 3.87
CA ILE A 91 15.66 4.40 4.07
C ILE A 91 14.93 4.35 5.42
N ASP A 92 13.95 3.46 5.54
CA ASP A 92 13.09 3.34 6.72
C ASP A 92 13.62 2.27 7.69
N MET A 93 14.32 1.25 7.18
CA MET A 93 14.95 0.19 7.97
C MET A 93 16.28 -0.23 7.35
N ALA A 94 17.16 -0.78 8.18
CA ALA A 94 18.44 -1.34 7.75
C ALA A 94 18.60 -2.78 8.27
N THR A 95 18.95 -3.71 7.39
CA THR A 95 19.37 -5.06 7.81
C THR A 95 20.86 -5.08 8.11
N THR A 96 21.19 -4.68 9.33
CA THR A 96 22.57 -4.76 9.83
C THR A 96 22.92 -6.20 10.21
N GLY A 97 24.13 -6.65 9.94
CA GLY A 97 24.58 -8.02 10.24
C GLY A 97 26.08 -8.22 9.97
N GLY A 98 26.60 -9.41 10.26
CA GLY A 98 28.04 -9.71 10.20
C GLY A 98 28.67 -9.41 8.84
N ALA A 99 29.87 -8.84 8.82
CA ALA A 99 30.54 -8.40 7.61
C ALA A 99 30.85 -9.58 6.66
N VAL A 100 30.47 -9.46 5.39
CA VAL A 100 30.97 -10.32 4.32
C VAL A 100 32.14 -9.58 3.68
N ILE A 101 33.31 -10.23 3.67
CA ILE A 101 34.50 -9.67 3.06
C ILE A 101 34.41 -9.95 1.56
N ASN A 102 34.30 -8.91 0.73
CA ASN A 102 34.40 -9.07 -0.71
C ASN A 102 35.83 -9.44 -1.07
N ALA A 103 36.02 -10.60 -1.72
CA ALA A 103 37.30 -10.92 -2.35
C ALA A 103 37.46 -10.05 -3.60
N VAL A 104 38.20 -8.95 -3.47
CA VAL A 104 38.65 -8.17 -4.63
C VAL A 104 39.96 -8.80 -5.09
N LEU A 105 39.93 -9.45 -6.26
CA LEU A 105 41.16 -9.83 -6.94
C LEU A 105 41.77 -8.55 -7.52
N SER A 106 42.92 -8.15 -6.99
CA SER A 106 43.80 -7.11 -7.54
C SER A 106 44.53 -7.62 -8.77
#